data_AF-A0A497MPB0-F1
#
_entry.id   AF-A0A497MPB0-F1
#
_cell.length_a   1.000
_cell.length_b   1.000
_cell.length_c   1.000
_cell.angle_alpha   90.00
_cell.angle_beta   90.00
_cell.angle_gamma   90.00
#
_symmetry.space_group_name_H-M   'P 1'
#
loop_
_entity.id
_entity.type
_entity.pdbx_description
1 polymer ?
#
loop_
_entity_poly.entity_id
_entity_poly.type
_entity_poly.pdbx_seq_one_letter_code
_entity_poly.pdbx_strand_id
1 'polypeptide(L)'
;MESVREDVRKVVSSLSFGDIVQVDWLDASEALNSFEAGGECVDTPVRSLGYFLGLKGKRVLHLVIAKEIVLRPHAYHYNAIPLSMVQNVRV
;
A
#
# COMPACT_ATOMS: atom_id res chain seq x y z
N MET A 1 -16.47 8.33 0.83
CA MET A 1 -15.64 7.17 1.24
C MET A 1 -15.88 5.95 0.35
N GLU A 2 -17.13 5.59 0.02
CA GLU A 2 -17.42 4.47 -0.91
C GLU A 2 -16.81 4.68 -2.31
N SER A 3 -16.98 5.88 -2.91
CA SER A 3 -16.52 6.17 -4.28
C SER A 3 -15.00 6.07 -4.45
N VAL A 4 -14.23 6.53 -3.44
CA VAL A 4 -12.76 6.46 -3.43
C VAL A 4 -12.28 4.99 -3.47
N ARG A 5 -13.03 4.07 -2.85
CA ARG A 5 -12.68 2.64 -2.84
C ARG A 5 -12.98 1.96 -4.18
N GLU A 6 -14.04 2.36 -4.86
CA GLU A 6 -14.34 1.87 -6.22
C GLU A 6 -13.27 2.33 -7.21
N ASP A 7 -12.82 3.58 -7.11
CA ASP A 7 -11.77 4.14 -7.94
C ASP A 7 -10.43 3.38 -7.75
N VAL A 8 -10.04 3.12 -6.49
CA VAL A 8 -8.84 2.33 -6.18
C VAL A 8 -8.93 0.92 -6.78
N ARG A 9 -10.07 0.22 -6.62
CA ARG A 9 -10.23 -1.13 -7.18
C ARG A 9 -10.13 -1.14 -8.69
N LYS A 10 -10.72 -0.14 -9.37
CA LYS A 10 -10.66 -0.02 -10.82
C LYS A 10 -9.22 0.19 -11.30
N VAL A 11 -8.50 1.14 -10.69
CA VAL A 11 -7.08 1.38 -11.02
C VAL A 11 -6.25 0.13 -10.79
N VAL A 12 -6.37 -0.49 -9.62
CA VAL A 12 -5.63 -1.70 -9.27
C VAL A 12 -5.93 -2.87 -10.22
N SER A 13 -7.18 -3.02 -10.68
CA SER A 13 -7.56 -4.07 -11.64
C SER A 13 -6.95 -3.88 -13.04
N SER A 14 -6.51 -2.65 -13.37
CA SER A 14 -5.83 -2.34 -14.63
C SER A 14 -4.31 -2.45 -14.57
N LEU A 15 -3.71 -2.62 -13.38
CA LEU A 15 -2.27 -2.70 -13.22
C LEU A 15 -1.70 -4.01 -13.77
N SER A 16 -0.54 -3.89 -14.40
CA SER A 16 0.29 -5.00 -14.88
C SER A 16 1.54 -5.16 -14.03
N PHE A 17 2.02 -6.40 -13.90
CA PHE A 17 3.27 -6.68 -13.21
C PHE A 17 4.40 -5.81 -13.77
N GLY A 18 5.12 -5.11 -12.88
CA GLY A 18 6.21 -4.20 -13.24
C GLY A 18 5.81 -2.74 -13.44
N ASP A 19 4.51 -2.40 -13.42
CA ASP A 19 4.08 -0.99 -13.45
C ASP A 19 4.69 -0.24 -12.26
N ILE A 20 5.24 0.94 -12.52
CA ILE A 20 5.73 1.84 -11.46
C ILE A 20 4.50 2.52 -10.86
N VAL A 21 4.35 2.44 -9.55
CA VAL A 21 3.17 2.98 -8.86
C VAL A 21 3.55 3.82 -7.65
N GLN A 22 2.74 4.84 -7.41
CA GLN A 22 2.65 5.56 -6.15
C GLN A 22 1.38 5.12 -5.43
N VAL A 23 1.52 4.72 -4.17
CA VAL A 23 0.43 4.28 -3.30
C VAL A 23 0.38 5.17 -2.06
N ASP A 24 -0.71 5.90 -1.90
CA ASP A 24 -1.00 6.66 -0.69
C ASP A 24 -1.91 5.79 0.19
N TRP A 25 -1.52 5.54 1.45
CA TRP A 25 -2.23 4.65 2.37
C TRP A 25 -2.06 5.07 3.83
N LEU A 26 -2.82 4.45 4.72
CA LEU A 26 -2.78 4.68 6.16
C LEU A 26 -2.05 3.52 6.86
N ASP A 27 -1.00 3.83 7.60
CA ASP A 27 -0.21 2.86 8.37
C ASP A 27 -0.14 3.26 9.85
N ALA A 28 -0.75 2.44 10.70
CA ALA A 28 -0.71 2.64 12.14
C ALA A 28 0.65 2.32 12.77
N SER A 29 1.50 1.54 12.09
CA SER A 29 2.81 1.14 12.62
C SER A 29 3.86 2.26 12.53
N GLU A 30 3.64 3.25 11.67
CA GLU A 30 4.50 4.43 11.51
C GLU A 30 4.11 5.58 12.47
N ALA A 31 3.16 5.34 13.39
CA ALA A 31 2.74 6.34 14.37
C ALA A 31 3.91 6.68 15.32
N LEU A 32 4.47 7.88 15.12
CA LEU A 32 5.61 8.39 15.89
C LEU A 32 5.24 8.80 17.32
N ASN A 33 3.95 8.96 17.62
CA ASN A 33 3.47 9.45 18.91
C ASN A 33 2.72 8.36 19.67
N SER A 34 3.22 8.11 20.88
CA SER A 34 2.73 7.20 21.90
C SER A 34 1.24 7.34 22.15
N PHE A 35 0.62 6.24 22.60
CA PHE A 35 -0.75 6.10 23.10
C PHE A 35 -1.12 7.03 24.28
N GLU A 36 -0.36 8.10 24.54
CA GLU A 36 -0.55 8.98 25.67
C GLU A 36 -1.43 10.18 25.30
N ALA A 37 -2.52 10.29 26.05
CA ALA A 37 -3.40 11.45 26.17
C ALA A 37 -4.26 11.81 24.94
N GLY A 38 -5.27 10.97 24.69
CA GLY A 38 -6.60 11.45 24.30
C GLY A 38 -6.69 12.22 22.99
N GLY A 39 -6.82 11.51 21.89
CA GLY A 39 -7.50 12.04 20.70
C GLY A 39 -6.82 11.74 19.38
N GLU A 40 -7.44 10.82 18.64
CA GLU A 40 -7.69 10.96 17.21
C GLU A 40 -6.47 10.95 16.26
N CYS A 41 -5.89 9.76 16.09
CA CYS A 41 -5.62 9.10 14.80
C CYS A 41 -4.33 8.30 14.90
N VAL A 42 -4.45 6.98 15.09
CA VAL A 42 -3.31 6.07 15.10
C VAL A 42 -2.75 5.89 13.68
N ASP A 43 -3.54 6.17 12.66
CA ASP A 43 -3.18 5.98 11.26
C ASP A 43 -2.26 7.11 10.76
N THR A 44 -1.03 6.75 10.39
CA THR A 44 -0.08 7.68 9.76
C THR A 44 -0.23 7.64 8.25
N PRO A 45 -0.41 8.78 7.56
CA PRO A 45 -0.45 8.81 6.10
C PRO A 45 0.95 8.51 5.53
N VAL A 46 1.03 7.45 4.73
CA VAL A 46 2.26 6.98 4.10
C VAL A 46 2.12 7.04 2.59
N ARG A 47 3.18 7.51 1.93
CA ARG A 47 3.37 7.38 0.48
C ARG A 47 4.44 6.35 0.21
N SER A 48 4.10 5.30 -0.52
CA SER A 48 5.05 4.31 -1.00
C SER A 48 5.18 4.37 -2.52
N LEU A 49 6.42 4.27 -3.01
CA LEU A 49 6.76 4.22 -4.42
C LEU A 49 7.39 2.85 -4.73
N GLY A 50 7.04 2.22 -5.84
CA GLY A 50 7.61 0.93 -6.19
C GLY A 50 7.01 0.27 -7.43
N TYR A 51 7.47 -0.93 -7.75
CA TYR A 51 6.97 -1.75 -8.86
C TYR A 51 5.81 -2.63 -8.38
N PHE A 52 4.68 -2.60 -9.08
CA PHE A 52 3.55 -3.48 -8.79
C PHE A 52 3.92 -4.95 -9.07
N LEU A 53 3.78 -5.79 -8.05
CA LEU A 53 4.06 -7.23 -8.15
C LEU A 53 2.78 -8.08 -8.28
N GLY A 54 1.62 -7.52 -7.95
CA GLY A 54 0.35 -8.24 -7.96
C GLY A 54 -0.50 -8.03 -6.71
N LEU A 55 -1.62 -8.75 -6.66
CA LEU A 55 -2.48 -8.86 -5.49
C LEU A 55 -2.25 -10.19 -4.75
N LYS A 56 -2.23 -10.15 -3.42
CA LYS A 56 -2.07 -11.34 -2.58
C LYS A 56 -3.14 -11.42 -1.49
N GLY A 57 -3.63 -12.64 -1.24
CA GLY A 57 -4.52 -12.96 -0.12
C GLY A 57 -5.90 -13.47 -0.57
N LYS A 58 -6.58 -14.22 0.31
CA LYS A 58 -7.91 -14.78 0.05
C LYS A 58 -9.03 -14.04 0.79
N ARG A 59 -8.80 -13.67 2.06
CA ARG A 59 -9.77 -12.96 2.91
C ARG A 59 -9.60 -11.44 2.81
N VAL A 60 -8.35 -10.98 2.90
CA VAL A 60 -7.97 -9.58 2.72
C VAL A 60 -7.00 -9.53 1.54
N LEU A 61 -7.35 -8.74 0.53
CA LEU A 61 -6.51 -8.50 -0.63
C LEU A 61 -5.47 -7.44 -0.29
N HIS A 62 -4.21 -7.74 -0.59
CA HIS A 62 -3.08 -6.85 -0.40
C HIS A 62 -2.49 -6.46 -1.74
N LEU A 63 -2.25 -5.16 -1.94
CA LEU A 63 -1.44 -4.62 -3.02
C LEU A 63 0.02 -4.84 -2.69
N VAL A 64 0.74 -5.60 -3.53
CA VAL A 64 2.15 -5.89 -3.32
C VAL A 64 2.99 -5.01 -4.23
N ILE A 65 3.88 -4.22 -3.65
CA ILE A 65 4.82 -3.35 -4.38
C ILE A 65 6.26 -3.61 -3.95
N ALA A 66 7.18 -3.78 -4.89
CA ALA A 66 8.61 -3.85 -4.62
C ALA A 66 9.18 -2.43 -4.50
N LYS A 67 9.79 -2.14 -3.34
CA LYS A 67 10.52 -0.90 -3.08
C LYS A 67 11.92 -0.93 -3.71
N GLU A 68 12.53 -2.11 -3.71
CA GLU A 68 13.85 -2.36 -4.28
C GLU A 68 14.02 -3.84 -4.63
N ILE A 69 14.96 -4.10 -5.55
CA ILE A 69 15.35 -5.44 -5.98
C ILE A 69 16.79 -5.68 -5.54
N VAL A 70 16.96 -6.61 -4.60
CA VAL A 70 18.27 -7.04 -4.12
C VAL A 70 18.83 -8.07 -5.08
N LEU A 71 19.81 -7.66 -5.90
CA LEU A 71 20.38 -8.51 -6.98
C LEU A 71 21.07 -9.78 -6.47
N ARG A 72 21.52 -9.80 -5.23
CA ARG A 72 22.07 -10.97 -4.55
C ARG A 72 21.55 -10.95 -3.11
N PRO A 73 20.53 -11.74 -2.75
CA PRO A 73 20.23 -13.10 -3.24
C PRO A 73 19.06 -13.21 -4.23
N HIS A 74 18.81 -12.23 -5.10
CA HIS A 74 17.61 -12.15 -5.96
C HIS A 74 16.30 -12.07 -5.16
N ALA A 75 16.22 -11.09 -4.25
CA ALA A 75 15.06 -10.86 -3.40
C ALA A 75 14.41 -9.51 -3.68
N TYR A 76 13.11 -9.41 -3.41
CA TYR A 76 12.39 -8.13 -3.38
C TYR A 76 12.26 -7.68 -1.93
N HIS A 77 12.61 -6.44 -1.63
CA HIS A 77 12.06 -5.79 -0.45
C HIS A 77 10.77 -5.12 -0.87
N TYR A 78 9.66 -5.55 -0.28
CA TYR A 78 8.33 -5.18 -0.72
C TYR A 78 7.46 -4.71 0.45
N ASN A 79 6.44 -3.92 0.12
CA ASN A 79 5.31 -3.68 1.01
C ASN A 79 4.13 -4.51 0.53
N ALA A 80 3.39 -5.10 1.48
CA ALA A 80 2.10 -5.74 1.22
C ALA A 80 1.03 -4.93 1.93
N ILE A 81 0.36 -4.04 1.17
CA ILE A 81 -0.53 -3.02 1.70
C ILE A 81 -1.97 -3.53 1.62
N PRO A 82 -2.73 -3.67 2.72
CA PRO A 82 -4.13 -4.04 2.66
C PRO A 82 -4.91 -3.04 1.79
N LEU A 83 -5.66 -3.52 0.79
CA LEU A 83 -6.42 -2.63 -0.11
C LEU A 83 -7.43 -1.74 0.64
N SER A 84 -7.88 -2.17 1.82
CA SER A 84 -8.76 -1.37 2.69
C SER A 84 -8.11 -0.11 3.28
N MET A 85 -6.78 -0.06 3.32
CA MET A 85 -5.99 1.06 3.84
C MET A 85 -5.50 2.01 2.74
N VAL A 86 -5.60 1.59 1.47
CA VAL A 86 -5.20 2.42 0.32
C VAL A 86 -6.19 3.56 0.11
N GLN A 87 -5.66 4.78 0.03
CA GLN A 87 -6.41 6.00 -0.26
C GLN A 87 -6.34 6.36 -1.74
N ASN A 88 -5.19 6.12 -2.39
CA ASN A 88 -5.00 6.44 -3.80
C ASN A 88 -3.90 5.57 -4.43
N VAL A 89 -4.02 5.30 -5.73
CA VAL A 89 -3.00 4.65 -6.55
C VAL A 89 -2.80 5.45 -7.82
N ARG A 90 -1.54 5.76 -8.16
CA ARG A 90 -1.16 6.41 -9.41
C ARG A 90 -0.09 5.57 -10.10
N VAL A 91 -0.15 5.51 -11.43
CA VAL A 91 0.83 4.86 -12.32
C VAL A 91 1.65 5.94 -13.00
#